data_AF-A0A3N5PFM6-F1
#
_entry.id   AF-A0A3N5PFM6-F1
#
_cell.length_a   1.000
_cell.length_b   1.000
_cell.length_c   1.000
_cell.angle_alpha   90.00
_cell.angle_beta   90.00
_cell.angle_gamma   90.00
#
_symmetry.space_group_name_H-M   'P 1'
#
loop_
_entity.id
_entity.type
_entity.pdbx_description
1 polymer ?
#
loop_
_entity_poly.entity_id
_entity_poly.type
_entity_poly.pdbx_seq_one_letter_code
_entity_poly.pdbx_strand_id
1 'polypeptide(L)'
;MFLFLLFCRSRLPATGYHSASSWQADYAVYFFTGASIVTDVGDARKGETFLTRSPAATAALGRKIAQRLHAGDCLALIGDLGAGKTALIRGIAAGLGLADERMVSSPTFVLVQEYPATVPIYHIDLYRLADARGELAGLGVHEMLTGGVVLIEWADRAGEALPRPRWQIQITHTGPRSRRFVLERIE
;
A
#
# COMPACT_ATOMS: atom_id res chain seq x y z
N MET A 1 3.52 -24.69 7.82
CA MET A 1 3.51 -23.78 8.99
C MET A 1 2.05 -23.39 9.21
N PHE A 2 1.46 -23.83 10.32
CA PHE A 2 0.01 -23.82 10.55
C PHE A 2 -0.56 -22.40 10.66
N LEU A 3 -1.59 -22.12 9.87
CA LEU A 3 -2.46 -20.94 9.99
C LEU A 3 -3.35 -21.14 11.23
N PHE A 4 -3.08 -20.47 12.34
CA PHE A 4 -4.03 -20.39 13.45
C PHE A 4 -5.02 -19.24 13.15
N LEU A 5 -6.22 -19.59 12.72
CA LEU A 5 -7.39 -18.71 12.75
C LEU A 5 -7.80 -18.54 14.22
N LEU A 6 -7.32 -17.51 14.89
CA LEU A 6 -7.88 -17.13 16.19
C LEU A 6 -9.04 -16.15 15.96
N PHE A 7 -10.27 -16.67 15.96
CA PHE A 7 -11.48 -15.83 16.01
C PHE A 7 -11.58 -15.24 17.43
N CYS A 8 -10.84 -14.16 17.71
CA CYS A 8 -10.90 -13.52 19.02
C CYS A 8 -12.11 -12.57 19.07
N ARG A 9 -13.25 -13.06 19.54
CA ARG A 9 -14.36 -12.21 20.01
C ARG A 9 -13.97 -11.57 21.35
N SER A 10 -13.07 -10.60 21.35
CA SER A 10 -12.86 -9.77 22.55
C SER A 10 -13.85 -8.61 22.53
N ARG A 11 -14.88 -8.65 23.39
CA ARG A 11 -15.60 -7.43 23.77
C ARG A 11 -14.58 -6.50 24.42
N LEU A 12 -14.26 -5.38 23.78
CA LEU A 12 -13.62 -4.28 24.50
C LEU A 12 -14.61 -3.77 25.55
N PRO A 13 -14.18 -3.48 26.79
CA PRO A 13 -15.06 -2.92 27.79
C PRO A 13 -15.50 -1.52 27.33
N ALA A 14 -16.81 -1.31 27.26
CA ALA A 14 -17.40 -0.01 27.04
C ALA A 14 -17.13 0.86 28.27
N THR A 15 -16.24 1.84 28.14
CA THR A 15 -16.23 3.02 29.01
C THR A 15 -16.98 4.12 28.29
N GLY A 16 -18.05 4.60 28.93
CA GLY A 16 -19.22 5.22 28.31
C GLY A 16 -19.07 6.63 27.76
N TYR A 17 -19.86 6.93 26.70
CA TYR A 17 -21.08 7.75 26.74
C TYR A 17 -21.84 7.57 25.41
N HIS A 18 -23.18 7.53 25.44
CA HIS A 18 -24.11 7.31 24.31
C HIS A 18 -23.92 8.36 23.18
N SER A 19 -24.11 8.11 21.87
CA SER A 19 -25.21 7.41 21.18
C SER A 19 -24.90 7.11 19.69
N ALA A 20 -25.65 6.16 19.12
CA ALA A 20 -25.95 5.93 17.68
C ALA A 20 -24.84 5.49 16.70
N SER A 21 -24.70 4.16 16.56
CA SER A 21 -24.61 3.36 15.31
C SER A 21 -23.57 2.24 15.46
N SER A 22 -24.07 1.05 15.76
CA SER A 22 -23.31 -0.18 15.93
C SER A 22 -22.85 -0.71 14.58
N TRP A 23 -21.66 -0.33 14.13
CA TRP A 23 -20.95 -1.04 13.07
C TRP A 23 -20.28 -2.27 13.69
N GLN A 24 -20.89 -3.45 13.52
CA GLN A 24 -20.21 -4.73 13.72
C GLN A 24 -19.36 -4.99 12.47
N ALA A 25 -18.14 -4.46 12.45
CA ALA A 25 -17.13 -4.83 11.49
C ALA A 25 -16.47 -6.14 11.94
N ASP A 26 -16.50 -7.16 11.07
CA ASP A 26 -15.80 -8.42 11.28
C ASP A 26 -14.30 -8.20 11.05
N TYR A 27 -13.55 -7.96 12.14
CA TYR A 27 -12.11 -7.84 12.08
C TYR A 27 -11.45 -9.22 12.13
N ALA A 28 -10.66 -9.55 11.11
CA ALA A 28 -9.68 -10.64 11.20
C ALA A 28 -8.32 -10.05 11.61
N VAL A 29 -7.71 -10.57 12.68
CA VAL A 29 -6.36 -10.19 13.08
C VAL A 29 -5.39 -11.25 12.58
N TYR A 30 -4.52 -10.86 11.64
CA TYR A 30 -3.46 -11.73 11.14
C TYR A 30 -2.17 -11.43 11.91
N PHE A 31 -1.62 -12.45 12.56
CA PHE A 31 -0.30 -12.40 13.18
C PHE A 31 0.71 -13.02 12.23
N PHE A 32 1.59 -12.21 11.66
CA PHE A 32 2.73 -12.70 10.87
C PHE A 32 4.00 -12.18 11.53
N THR A 33 4.86 -13.09 11.99
CA THR A 33 6.21 -12.81 12.49
C THR A 33 6.32 -11.57 13.42
N GLY A 34 5.55 -11.56 14.52
CA GLY A 34 5.63 -10.50 15.54
C GLY A 34 5.01 -9.14 15.17
N ALA A 35 4.45 -8.99 13.97
CA ALA A 35 3.72 -7.81 13.53
C ALA A 35 2.21 -8.12 13.43
N SER A 36 1.37 -7.38 14.17
CA SER A 36 -0.08 -7.50 14.07
C SER A 36 -0.60 -6.66 12.91
N ILE A 37 -1.23 -7.32 11.93
CA ILE A 37 -2.02 -6.67 10.87
C ILE A 37 -3.48 -6.94 11.19
N VAL A 38 -4.25 -5.89 11.48
CA VAL A 38 -5.71 -6.00 11.60
C VAL A 38 -6.31 -5.73 10.23
N THR A 39 -7.05 -6.68 9.68
CA THR A 39 -7.88 -6.48 8.50
C THR A 39 -9.31 -6.27 8.92
N ASP A 40 -9.92 -5.20 8.46
CA ASP A 40 -11.37 -5.10 8.42
C ASP A 40 -11.83 -5.77 7.11
N VAL A 41 -12.57 -6.86 7.22
CA VAL A 41 -13.17 -7.52 6.05
C VAL A 41 -14.52 -6.85 5.80
N GLY A 42 -14.47 -5.55 5.45
CA GLY A 42 -15.62 -4.86 4.91
C GLY A 42 -16.04 -5.47 3.57
N ASP A 43 -17.32 -5.33 3.22
CA ASP A 43 -17.96 -5.83 2.00
C ASP A 43 -16.99 -5.87 0.80
N ALA A 44 -16.73 -7.08 0.27
CA ALA A 44 -15.70 -7.39 -0.71
C ALA A 44 -15.80 -6.57 -2.03
N ARG A 45 -16.87 -5.79 -2.20
CA ARG A 45 -17.10 -4.85 -3.30
C ARG A 45 -16.53 -3.44 -3.06
N LYS A 46 -16.00 -3.11 -1.87
CA LYS A 46 -15.59 -1.74 -1.47
C LYS A 46 -14.11 -1.56 -1.09
N GLY A 47 -13.26 -2.56 -1.27
CA GLY A 47 -11.81 -2.48 -0.99
C GLY A 47 -11.37 -3.11 0.34
N GLU A 48 -10.10 -3.50 0.44
CA GLU A 48 -9.50 -4.13 1.62
C GLU A 48 -8.89 -3.07 2.55
N THR A 49 -9.20 -3.12 3.85
CA THR A 49 -8.61 -2.20 4.85
C THR A 49 -7.65 -2.93 5.78
N PHE A 50 -6.48 -2.32 6.01
CA PHE A 50 -5.43 -2.81 6.90
C PHE A 50 -5.01 -1.76 7.92
N LEU A 51 -4.70 -2.20 9.14
CA LEU A 51 -4.07 -1.37 10.17
C LEU A 51 -2.69 -1.92 10.52
N THR A 52 -1.69 -1.04 10.54
CA THR A 52 -0.34 -1.36 11.00
C THR A 52 0.03 -0.44 12.16
N ARG A 53 0.92 -0.91 13.06
CA ARG A 53 1.35 -0.18 14.27
C ARG A 53 2.85 0.03 14.35
N SER A 54 3.58 -0.32 13.30
CA SER A 54 5.03 -0.16 13.20
C SER A 54 5.48 -0.17 11.74
N PRO A 55 6.65 0.41 11.42
CA PRO A 55 7.26 0.28 10.10
C PRO A 55 7.45 -1.18 9.66
N ALA A 56 7.81 -2.07 10.59
CA ALA A 56 7.94 -3.50 10.30
C ALA A 56 6.61 -4.15 9.89
N ALA A 57 5.50 -3.77 10.54
CA ALA A 57 4.16 -4.23 10.15
C ALA A 57 3.74 -3.68 8.78
N THR A 58 4.09 -2.43 8.46
CA THR A 58 3.90 -1.86 7.11
C THR A 58 4.71 -2.59 6.06
N ALA A 59 5.97 -2.95 6.34
CA ALA A 59 6.78 -3.75 5.43
C ALA A 59 6.20 -5.16 5.23
N ALA A 60 5.71 -5.80 6.30
CA ALA A 60 5.03 -7.10 6.21
C ALA A 60 3.75 -7.03 5.37
N LEU A 61 2.96 -5.95 5.50
CA LEU A 61 1.82 -5.69 4.61
C LEU A 61 2.27 -5.57 3.16
N GLY A 62 3.36 -4.83 2.88
CA GLY A 62 3.93 -4.71 1.54
C GLY A 62 4.29 -6.07 0.93
N ARG A 63 4.94 -6.95 1.70
CA ARG A 63 5.27 -8.32 1.25
C ARG A 63 4.01 -9.13 0.94
N LYS A 64 2.95 -8.98 1.75
CA LYS A 64 1.65 -9.64 1.50
C LYS A 64 1.00 -9.15 0.21
N ILE A 65 1.04 -7.84 -0.05
CA ILE A 65 0.50 -7.26 -1.29
C ILE A 65 1.29 -7.80 -2.49
N ALA A 66 2.62 -7.83 -2.42
CA ALA A 66 3.50 -8.31 -3.50
C ALA A 66 3.18 -9.72 -3.99
N GLN A 67 2.67 -10.61 -3.12
CA GLN A 67 2.28 -11.99 -3.50
C GLN A 67 1.14 -12.05 -4.52
N ARG A 68 0.42 -10.93 -4.71
CA ARG A 68 -0.71 -10.82 -5.64
C ARG A 68 -0.37 -9.98 -6.88
N LEU A 69 0.87 -9.48 -6.98
CA LEU A 69 1.29 -8.59 -8.06
C LEU A 69 2.01 -9.36 -9.16
N HIS A 70 1.77 -8.92 -10.38
CA HIS A 70 2.38 -9.44 -11.61
C HIS A 70 2.83 -8.27 -12.50
N ALA A 71 3.68 -8.58 -13.48
CA ALA A 71 3.97 -7.61 -14.54
C ALA A 71 2.66 -7.13 -15.17
N GLY A 72 2.53 -5.82 -15.35
CA GLY A 72 1.29 -5.17 -15.79
C GLY A 72 0.50 -4.49 -14.67
N ASP A 73 0.84 -4.73 -13.40
CA ASP A 73 0.15 -4.09 -12.28
C ASP A 73 0.70 -2.69 -11.98
N CYS A 74 -0.22 -1.74 -11.75
CA CYS A 74 0.09 -0.41 -11.23
C CYS A 74 -0.50 -0.23 -9.82
N LEU A 75 0.32 0.26 -8.88
CA LEU A 75 -0.12 0.69 -7.55
C LEU A 75 0.07 2.20 -7.41
N ALA A 76 -1.03 2.90 -7.19
CA ALA A 76 -1.10 4.33 -6.89
C ALA A 76 -1.16 4.55 -5.38
N LEU A 77 -0.08 5.04 -4.76
CA LEU A 77 0.01 5.29 -3.33
C LEU A 77 -0.29 6.76 -3.02
N ILE A 78 -1.30 6.99 -2.19
CA ILE A 78 -1.78 8.31 -1.80
C ILE A 78 -1.73 8.42 -0.28
N GLY A 79 -1.27 9.56 0.21
CA GLY A 79 -1.21 9.86 1.65
C GLY A 79 -0.18 10.94 1.95
N ASP A 80 -0.29 11.51 3.14
CA ASP A 80 0.53 12.66 3.54
C ASP A 80 2.04 12.34 3.64
N LEU A 81 2.84 13.40 3.82
CA LEU A 81 4.26 13.26 4.11
C LEU A 81 4.45 12.45 5.40
N GLY A 82 5.28 11.41 5.35
CA GLY A 82 5.49 10.52 6.51
C GLY A 82 4.37 9.49 6.75
N ALA A 83 3.38 9.39 5.86
CA ALA A 83 2.33 8.36 5.93
C ALA A 83 2.89 6.93 5.80
N GLY A 84 4.08 6.77 5.23
CA GLY A 84 4.77 5.48 5.10
C GLY A 84 4.67 4.83 3.73
N LYS A 85 4.40 5.62 2.67
CA LYS A 85 4.39 5.20 1.27
C LYS A 85 5.67 4.44 0.88
N THR A 86 6.84 5.06 1.00
CA THR A 86 8.15 4.40 0.73
C THR A 86 8.40 3.17 1.62
N ALA A 87 7.91 3.16 2.86
CA ALA A 87 8.03 1.99 3.74
C ALA A 87 7.17 0.80 3.26
N LEU A 88 6.00 1.08 2.68
CA LEU A 88 5.18 0.07 2.03
C LEU A 88 5.86 -0.46 0.76
N ILE A 89 6.40 0.45 -0.08
CA ILE A 89 7.13 0.10 -1.31
C ILE A 89 8.34 -0.79 -1.01
N ARG A 90 9.10 -0.51 0.05
CA ARG A 90 10.18 -1.42 0.52
C ARG A 90 9.69 -2.84 0.75
N GLY A 91 8.57 -2.98 1.46
CA GLY A 91 7.96 -4.29 1.71
C GLY A 91 7.52 -4.98 0.42
N ILE A 92 6.93 -4.23 -0.51
CA ILE A 92 6.52 -4.73 -1.81
C ILE A 92 7.74 -5.21 -2.60
N ALA A 93 8.79 -4.40 -2.69
CA ALA A 93 9.99 -4.71 -3.44
C ALA A 93 10.70 -5.97 -2.92
N ALA A 94 10.81 -6.09 -1.60
CA ALA A 94 11.33 -7.30 -0.99
C ALA A 94 10.45 -8.54 -1.28
N GLY A 95 9.11 -8.37 -1.26
CA GLY A 95 8.17 -9.44 -1.60
C GLY A 95 8.22 -9.87 -3.08
N LEU A 96 8.62 -8.96 -3.98
CA LEU A 96 8.87 -9.22 -5.40
C LEU A 96 10.29 -9.75 -5.68
N GLY A 97 11.10 -10.00 -4.64
CA GLY A 97 12.41 -10.63 -4.79
C GLY A 97 13.58 -9.67 -4.95
N LEU A 98 13.43 -8.39 -4.59
CA LEU A 98 14.58 -7.48 -4.51
C LEU A 98 15.55 -7.96 -3.42
N ALA A 99 16.82 -8.17 -3.79
CA ALA A 99 17.83 -8.75 -2.90
C ALA A 99 18.17 -7.87 -1.68
N ASP A 100 18.23 -6.54 -1.86
CA ASP A 100 18.45 -5.58 -0.78
C ASP A 100 17.35 -4.52 -0.76
N GLU A 101 16.42 -4.65 0.19
CA GLU A 101 15.31 -3.69 0.39
C GLU A 101 15.79 -2.30 0.83
N ARG A 102 17.04 -2.14 1.29
CA ARG A 102 17.61 -0.84 1.68
C ARG A 102 17.92 0.05 0.50
N MET A 103 18.02 -0.51 -0.70
CA MET A 103 18.17 0.25 -1.95
C MET A 103 16.94 1.09 -2.27
N VAL A 104 15.77 0.71 -1.71
CA VAL A 104 14.53 1.43 -1.94
C VAL A 104 14.52 2.73 -1.12
N SER A 105 14.55 3.84 -1.83
CA SER A 105 14.46 5.19 -1.30
C SER A 105 13.44 5.98 -2.13
N SER A 106 12.94 7.09 -1.60
CA SER A 106 12.02 7.96 -2.36
C SER A 106 12.82 8.52 -3.54
N PRO A 107 12.41 8.29 -4.80
CA PRO A 107 13.12 8.73 -6.00
C PRO A 107 12.84 10.22 -6.26
N THR A 108 12.94 11.02 -5.21
CA THR A 108 12.51 12.42 -5.19
C THR A 108 13.33 13.33 -6.10
N PHE A 109 14.51 12.88 -6.55
CA PHE A 109 15.38 13.59 -7.50
C PHE A 109 15.51 12.93 -8.87
N VAL A 110 15.11 11.66 -8.99
CA VAL A 110 15.18 10.88 -10.24
C VAL A 110 13.76 10.39 -10.47
N LEU A 111 13.02 10.99 -11.40
CA LEU A 111 11.59 10.79 -11.58
C LEU A 111 11.14 9.31 -11.55
N VAL A 112 11.96 8.41 -12.09
CA VAL A 112 11.76 6.94 -12.07
C VAL A 112 13.01 6.29 -11.50
N GLN A 113 12.82 5.42 -10.52
CA GLN A 113 13.85 4.50 -10.05
C GLN A 113 13.45 3.06 -10.39
N GLU A 114 14.33 2.36 -11.10
CA GLU A 114 14.16 0.95 -11.40
C GLU A 114 14.85 0.08 -10.33
N TYR A 115 14.19 -1.00 -9.94
CA TYR A 115 14.76 -2.01 -9.05
C TYR A 115 14.74 -3.40 -9.71
N PRO A 116 15.88 -4.11 -9.77
CA PRO A 116 15.99 -5.44 -10.38
C PRO A 116 15.50 -6.53 -9.41
N ALA A 117 14.20 -6.58 -9.18
CA ALA A 117 13.53 -7.67 -8.47
C ALA A 117 13.16 -8.82 -9.45
N THR A 118 12.55 -9.90 -8.97
CA THR A 118 12.12 -11.02 -9.85
C THR A 118 11.14 -10.55 -10.91
N VAL A 119 10.23 -9.66 -10.54
CA VAL A 119 9.47 -8.83 -11.47
C VAL A 119 10.03 -7.42 -11.36
N PRO A 120 10.55 -6.80 -12.44
CA PRO A 120 11.07 -5.44 -12.41
C PRO A 120 10.09 -4.45 -11.76
N ILE A 121 10.62 -3.53 -10.97
CA ILE A 121 9.82 -2.52 -10.28
C ILE A 121 10.23 -1.15 -10.80
N TYR A 122 9.24 -0.37 -11.21
CA TYR A 122 9.40 1.02 -11.58
C TYR A 122 8.75 1.89 -10.50
N HIS A 123 9.56 2.57 -9.71
CA HIS A 123 9.12 3.42 -8.62
C HIS A 123 9.16 4.89 -9.07
N ILE A 124 8.00 5.53 -9.07
CA ILE A 124 7.79 6.92 -9.46
C ILE A 124 7.37 7.73 -8.24
N ASP A 125 7.90 8.93 -8.06
CA ASP A 125 7.51 9.87 -6.99
C ASP A 125 7.12 11.22 -7.58
N LEU A 126 5.83 11.57 -7.48
CA LEU A 126 5.28 12.79 -8.07
C LEU A 126 5.33 14.01 -7.14
N TYR A 127 5.87 13.88 -5.92
CA TYR A 127 5.80 14.93 -4.89
C TYR A 127 6.32 16.31 -5.34
N ARG A 128 7.39 16.34 -6.13
CA ARG A 128 8.09 17.58 -6.48
C ARG A 128 7.75 18.13 -7.86
N LEU A 129 6.93 17.43 -8.64
CA LEU A 129 6.65 17.83 -10.03
C LEU A 129 5.63 18.95 -10.07
N ALA A 130 5.98 20.07 -10.70
CA ALA A 130 5.07 21.19 -10.89
C ALA A 130 3.84 20.77 -11.73
N ASP A 131 4.07 20.03 -12.82
CA ASP A 131 3.03 19.41 -13.64
C ASP A 131 3.13 17.88 -13.59
N ALA A 132 2.69 17.29 -12.47
CA ALA A 132 2.72 15.84 -12.30
C ALA A 132 1.88 15.09 -13.36
N ARG A 133 0.83 15.71 -13.90
CA ARG A 133 -0.06 15.10 -14.90
C ARG A 133 0.64 15.01 -16.26
N GLY A 134 1.21 16.13 -16.72
CA GLY A 134 1.93 16.19 -17.99
C GLY A 134 3.19 15.33 -17.99
N GLU A 135 3.99 15.41 -16.92
CA GLU A 135 5.22 14.62 -16.77
C GLU A 135 4.93 13.11 -16.78
N LEU A 136 3.91 12.65 -16.05
CA LEU A 136 3.55 11.23 -16.03
C LEU A 136 3.08 10.74 -17.42
N ALA A 137 2.32 11.56 -18.15
CA ALA A 137 1.84 11.22 -19.49
C ALA A 137 2.98 11.03 -20.51
N GLY A 138 4.10 11.74 -20.33
CA GLY A 138 5.29 11.60 -21.17
C GLY A 138 6.28 10.52 -20.72
N LEU A 139 6.06 9.90 -19.56
CA LEU A 139 7.08 9.06 -18.90
C LEU A 139 7.21 7.64 -19.47
N GLY A 140 6.27 7.21 -20.32
CA GLY A 140 6.25 5.85 -20.87
C GLY A 140 5.81 4.79 -19.85
N VAL A 141 4.79 5.11 -19.03
CA VAL A 141 4.27 4.20 -18.00
C VAL A 141 3.70 2.90 -18.61
N HIS A 142 3.12 2.97 -19.81
CA HIS A 142 2.56 1.80 -20.48
C HIS A 142 3.64 0.78 -20.85
N GLU A 143 4.80 1.26 -21.31
CA GLU A 143 5.96 0.45 -21.64
C GLU A 143 6.51 -0.23 -20.38
N MET A 144 6.63 0.51 -19.27
CA MET A 144 7.04 -0.05 -17.97
C MET A 144 6.12 -1.18 -17.50
N LEU A 145 4.80 -1.01 -17.67
CA LEU A 145 3.81 -2.02 -17.30
C LEU A 145 3.94 -3.31 -18.12
N THR A 146 4.45 -3.27 -19.35
CA THR A 146 4.57 -4.49 -20.17
C THR A 146 5.48 -5.55 -19.55
N GLY A 147 6.48 -5.13 -18.77
CA GLY A 147 7.49 -6.02 -18.19
C GLY A 147 7.62 -5.97 -16.68
N GLY A 148 6.94 -5.06 -15.99
CA GLY A 148 7.12 -4.84 -14.56
C GLY A 148 5.90 -4.35 -13.81
N VAL A 149 6.13 -4.07 -12.54
CA VAL A 149 5.16 -3.47 -11.61
C VAL A 149 5.51 -1.99 -11.47
N VAL A 150 4.51 -1.12 -11.65
CA VAL A 150 4.70 0.33 -11.46
C VAL A 150 4.14 0.75 -10.10
N LEU A 151 4.96 1.43 -9.30
CA LEU A 151 4.61 1.95 -7.99
C LEU A 151 4.72 3.48 -7.99
N ILE A 152 3.61 4.18 -7.83
CA ILE A 152 3.55 5.65 -7.95
C ILE A 152 3.23 6.26 -6.59
N GLU A 153 4.17 6.98 -5.98
CA GLU A 153 3.92 7.82 -4.81
C GLU A 153 3.30 9.16 -5.21
N TRP A 154 2.42 9.69 -4.34
CA TRP A 154 1.71 10.96 -4.56
C TRP A 154 0.87 10.94 -5.84
N ALA A 155 0.28 9.77 -6.10
CA ALA A 155 -0.45 9.49 -7.32
C ALA A 155 -1.66 10.41 -7.54
N ASP A 156 -2.22 10.97 -6.47
CA ASP A 156 -3.32 11.94 -6.50
C ASP A 156 -3.01 13.18 -7.36
N ARG A 157 -1.73 13.55 -7.49
CA ARG A 157 -1.29 14.68 -8.32
C ARG A 157 -1.43 14.45 -9.82
N ALA A 158 -1.45 13.20 -10.27
CA ALA A 158 -1.59 12.87 -11.69
C ALA A 158 -3.05 12.72 -12.15
N GLY A 159 -4.00 12.59 -11.22
CA GLY A 159 -5.43 12.47 -11.53
C GLY A 159 -5.73 11.41 -12.59
N GLU A 160 -6.32 11.83 -13.72
CA GLU A 160 -6.69 10.94 -14.82
C GLU A 160 -5.51 10.45 -15.67
N ALA A 161 -4.31 11.02 -15.54
CA ALA A 161 -3.13 10.53 -16.25
C ALA A 161 -2.60 9.21 -15.67
N LEU A 162 -3.06 8.81 -14.49
CA LEU A 162 -2.73 7.51 -13.92
C LEU A 162 -3.30 6.37 -14.81
N PRO A 163 -2.54 5.29 -15.03
CA PRO A 163 -2.97 4.18 -15.87
C PRO A 163 -4.17 3.44 -15.25
N ARG A 164 -4.94 2.76 -16.11
CA ARG A 164 -6.06 1.90 -15.75
C ARG A 164 -5.92 0.53 -16.46
N PRO A 165 -6.30 -0.59 -15.83
CA PRO A 165 -6.73 -0.71 -14.43
C PRO A 165 -5.55 -0.51 -13.47
N ARG A 166 -5.84 -0.17 -12.21
CA ARG A 166 -4.82 0.01 -11.16
C ARG A 166 -5.36 -0.32 -9.77
N TRP A 167 -4.44 -0.58 -8.85
CA TRP A 167 -4.74 -0.56 -7.41
C TRP A 167 -4.43 0.82 -6.84
N GLN A 168 -5.37 1.37 -6.08
CA GLN A 168 -5.17 2.61 -5.32
C GLN A 168 -5.05 2.29 -3.84
N ILE A 169 -4.02 2.84 -3.19
CA ILE A 169 -3.74 2.64 -1.77
C ILE A 169 -3.78 3.99 -1.07
N GLN A 170 -4.83 4.22 -0.27
CA GLN A 170 -4.94 5.38 0.60
C GLN A 170 -4.29 5.08 1.95
N ILE A 171 -3.31 5.88 2.36
CA ILE A 171 -2.53 5.71 3.60
C ILE A 171 -2.80 6.88 4.53
N THR A 172 -3.37 6.61 5.70
CA THR A 172 -3.72 7.64 6.70
C THR A 172 -3.06 7.37 8.04
N HIS A 173 -2.65 8.44 8.73
CA HIS A 173 -2.19 8.36 10.12
C HIS A 173 -3.38 8.07 11.04
N THR A 174 -3.23 7.09 11.94
CA THR A 174 -4.23 6.80 12.99
C THR A 174 -3.67 6.98 14.40
N GLY A 175 -2.44 7.49 14.49
CA GLY A 175 -1.68 7.68 15.72
C GLY A 175 -0.19 7.86 15.41
N PRO A 176 0.66 8.05 16.44
CA PRO A 176 2.09 8.34 16.24
C PRO A 176 2.81 7.26 15.41
N ARG A 177 2.50 5.99 15.68
CA ARG A 177 3.13 4.83 15.01
C ARG A 177 2.16 3.99 14.18
N SER A 178 0.87 4.33 14.19
CA SER A 178 -0.15 3.56 13.50
C SER A 178 -0.59 4.20 12.19
N ARG A 179 -0.88 3.34 11.22
CA ARG A 179 -1.33 3.71 9.88
C ARG A 179 -2.51 2.84 9.48
N ARG A 180 -3.42 3.40 8.69
CA ARG A 180 -4.50 2.69 8.01
C ARG A 180 -4.26 2.74 6.52
N PHE A 181 -4.36 1.59 5.86
CA PHE A 181 -4.24 1.41 4.42
C PHE A 181 -5.61 0.96 3.90
N VAL A 182 -6.13 1.63 2.90
CA VAL A 182 -7.35 1.23 2.19
C VAL A 182 -6.96 0.94 0.75
N LEU A 183 -7.13 -0.31 0.32
CA LEU A 183 -6.79 -0.80 -1.01
C LEU A 183 -8.06 -0.94 -1.84
N GLU A 184 -8.13 -0.23 -2.95
CA GLU A 184 -9.26 -0.26 -3.87
C GLU A 184 -8.77 -0.53 -5.29
N ARG A 185 -9.52 -1.32 -6.05
CA ARG A 185 -9.25 -1.53 -7.46
C ARG A 185 -10.02 -0.51 -8.29
N ILE A 186 -9.32 0.20 -9.16
CA ILE A 186 -9.86 1.18 -10.09
C ILE A 186 -9.76 0.57 -11.49
N GLU A 187 -10.89 0.43 -12.15
CA GLU A 187 -10.99 -0.03 -13.54
C GLU A 187 -10.82 1.11 -14.55
#